data_AF-W1YL60-F1
#
_entry.id   AF-W1YL60-F1
#
_cell.length_a   1.000
_cell.length_b   1.000
_cell.length_c   1.000
_cell.angle_alpha   90.00
_cell.angle_beta   90.00
_cell.angle_gamma   90.00
#
_symmetry.space_group_name_H-M   'P 1'
#
loop_
_entity.id
_entity.type
_entity.pdbx_description
1 polymer ?
#
loop_
_entity_poly.entity_id
_entity_poly.type
_entity_poly.pdbx_seq_one_letter_code
_entity_poly.pdbx_strand_id
1 'polypeptide(L)'
;NTPAGKVEVKDPAKLTDEEKAKVKKAVEEVNPGSKVVVDDKGNATVTTPEGKTAVIPATDLTKSPEEAAKPEAGNDINTPA
;
A
#
# COMPACT_ATOMS: atom_id res chain seq x y z
N ASN A 1 2.20 -14.39 -2.41
CA ASN A 1 2.58 -13.34 -1.43
C ASN A 1 1.76 -12.10 -1.73
N THR A 2 0.61 -12.00 -1.08
CA THR A 2 -0.15 -10.75 -0.98
C THR A 2 0.69 -9.71 -0.24
N PRO A 3 0.61 -8.41 -0.57
CA PRO A 3 1.17 -7.41 0.30
C PRO A 3 0.52 -7.53 1.68
N ALA A 4 1.28 -7.23 2.73
CA ALA A 4 0.80 -7.19 4.10
C ALA A 4 -0.50 -6.40 4.14
N GLY A 5 -1.47 -6.90 4.93
CA GLY A 5 -2.86 -6.44 4.90
C GLY A 5 -3.01 -4.91 4.87
N LYS A 6 -4.01 -4.43 4.12
CA LYS A 6 -4.28 -3.01 3.92
C LYS A 6 -4.23 -2.23 5.24
N VAL A 7 -3.47 -1.14 5.25
CA VAL A 7 -3.34 -0.23 6.39
C VAL A 7 -4.63 0.55 6.55
N GLU A 8 -5.20 0.56 7.75
CA GLU A 8 -6.36 1.39 8.02
C GLU A 8 -5.94 2.86 8.09
N VAL A 9 -6.60 3.69 7.30
CA VAL A 9 -6.37 5.14 7.26
C VAL A 9 -7.67 5.87 7.54
N LYS A 10 -7.58 7.02 8.21
CA LYS A 10 -8.76 7.83 8.55
C LYS A 10 -9.32 8.56 7.35
N ASP A 11 -8.44 9.05 6.47
CA ASP A 11 -8.78 9.75 5.24
C ASP A 11 -7.84 9.28 4.12
N PRO A 12 -8.33 8.47 3.15
CA PRO A 12 -7.51 8.00 2.03
C PRO A 12 -7.08 9.13 1.10
N ALA A 13 -7.75 10.29 1.11
CA ALA A 13 -7.34 11.45 0.33
C ALA A 13 -6.22 12.25 1.02
N LYS A 14 -6.00 12.03 2.33
CA LYS A 14 -5.03 12.78 3.13
C LYS A 14 -4.41 11.91 4.22
N LEU A 15 -3.42 11.12 3.83
CA LEU A 15 -2.63 10.35 4.78
C LEU A 15 -1.77 11.27 5.66
N THR A 16 -1.80 11.01 6.95
CA THR A 16 -0.83 11.55 7.91
C THR A 16 0.54 10.91 7.72
N ASP A 17 1.61 11.56 8.19
CA ASP A 17 2.96 10.99 8.13
C ASP A 17 3.08 9.63 8.85
N GLU A 18 2.31 9.44 9.92
CA GLU A 18 2.23 8.16 10.62
C GLU A 18 1.58 7.07 9.76
N GLU A 19 0.49 7.39 9.06
CA GLU A 19 -0.17 6.46 8.13
C GLU A 19 0.72 6.13 6.93
N LYS A 20 1.40 7.12 6.34
CA LYS A 20 2.40 6.90 5.28
C LYS A 20 3.53 5.99 5.75
N ALA A 21 4.03 6.18 6.98
CA ALA A 21 5.08 5.33 7.55
C ALA A 21 4.62 3.88 7.74
N LYS A 22 3.38 3.67 8.18
CA LYS A 22 2.77 2.32 8.29
C LYS A 22 2.63 1.66 6.93
N VAL A 23 2.14 2.39 5.91
CA VAL A 23 2.04 1.91 4.53
C VAL A 23 3.41 1.53 3.99
N LYS A 24 4.41 2.41 4.14
CA LYS A 24 5.79 2.15 3.71
C LYS A 24 6.33 0.86 4.34
N LYS A 25 6.17 0.71 5.65
CA LYS A 25 6.65 -0.47 6.39
C LYS A 25 5.96 -1.76 5.91
N ALA A 26 4.64 -1.74 5.76
CA ALA A 26 3.87 -2.89 5.28
C ALA A 26 4.34 -3.35 3.88
N VAL A 27 4.64 -2.39 2.99
CA VAL A 27 5.17 -2.68 1.65
C VAL A 27 6.63 -3.16 1.70
N GLU A 28 7.47 -2.63 2.60
CA GLU A 28 8.86 -3.09 2.78
C GLU A 28 8.93 -4.52 3.36
N GLU A 29 8.02 -4.88 4.27
CA GLU A 29 7.98 -6.22 4.88
C GLU A 29 7.71 -7.33 3.86
N VAL A 30 6.93 -7.04 2.82
CA VAL A 30 6.64 -7.99 1.73
C VAL A 30 7.58 -7.88 0.54
N ASN A 31 8.32 -6.77 0.43
CA ASN A 31 9.34 -6.54 -0.60
C ASN A 31 10.72 -6.33 0.04
N PRO A 32 11.27 -7.33 0.76
CA PRO A 32 12.56 -7.18 1.43
C PRO A 32 13.68 -6.84 0.43
N GLY A 33 14.55 -5.92 0.81
CA GLY A 33 15.65 -5.43 -0.03
C GLY A 33 15.22 -4.43 -1.11
N SER A 34 13.93 -4.19 -1.31
CA SER A 34 13.45 -3.16 -2.24
C SER A 34 13.39 -1.79 -1.56
N LYS A 35 13.59 -0.73 -2.34
CA LYS A 35 13.38 0.65 -1.89
C LYS A 35 11.91 1.02 -2.07
N VAL A 36 11.25 1.43 -0.98
CA VAL A 36 9.85 1.86 -1.01
C VAL A 36 9.76 3.36 -0.73
N VAL A 37 9.01 4.07 -1.55
CA VAL A 37 8.70 5.50 -1.38
C VAL A 37 7.19 5.67 -1.41
N VAL A 38 6.62 6.36 -0.43
CA VAL A 38 5.17 6.66 -0.38
C VAL A 38 4.98 8.14 -0.67
N ASP A 39 4.11 8.47 -1.63
CA ASP A 39 3.80 9.85 -1.99
C ASP A 39 2.73 10.48 -1.09
N ASP A 40 2.43 11.76 -1.29
CA ASP A 40 1.42 12.48 -0.49
C ASP A 40 -0.01 11.95 -0.66
N LYS A 41 -0.27 11.28 -1.77
CA LYS A 41 -1.55 10.62 -2.07
C LYS A 41 -1.60 9.20 -1.52
N GLY A 42 -0.54 8.72 -0.89
CA GLY A 42 -0.43 7.38 -0.31
C GLY A 42 -0.05 6.28 -1.30
N ASN A 43 0.32 6.59 -2.55
CA ASN A 43 0.80 5.57 -3.49
C ASN A 43 2.22 5.17 -3.12
N ALA A 44 2.50 3.86 -3.13
CA ALA A 44 3.86 3.36 -2.91
C ALA A 44 4.55 3.04 -4.25
N THR A 45 5.75 3.58 -4.44
CA THR A 45 6.66 3.15 -5.50
C THR A 45 7.67 2.19 -4.89
N VAL A 46 7.73 0.97 -5.42
CA VAL A 46 8.69 -0.07 -5.04
C VAL A 46 9.74 -0.17 -6.12
N THR A 47 11.02 -0.10 -5.73
CA THR A 47 12.17 -0.32 -6.63
C THR A 47 12.94 -1.54 -6.13
N THR A 48 13.00 -2.60 -6.95
CA THR A 48 13.79 -3.79 -6.61
C THR A 48 15.29 -3.49 -6.70
N PRO A 49 16.16 -4.28 -6.05
CA PRO A 49 17.61 -4.16 -6.19
C PRO A 49 18.10 -4.25 -7.64
N GLU A 50 17.35 -4.96 -8.48
CA GLU A 50 17.61 -5.11 -9.93
C GLU A 50 17.24 -3.85 -10.74
N GLY A 51 16.69 -2.82 -10.09
CA GLY A 51 16.31 -1.55 -10.70
C GLY A 51 14.91 -1.54 -11.33
N LYS A 52 14.11 -2.60 -11.18
CA LYS A 52 12.72 -2.61 -11.64
C LYS A 52 11.85 -1.78 -10.71
N THR A 53 10.96 -0.99 -11.27
CA THR A 53 10.05 -0.13 -10.51
C THR A 53 8.60 -0.51 -10.75
N ALA A 54 7.80 -0.46 -9.70
CA ALA A 54 6.35 -0.65 -9.74
C ALA A 54 5.65 0.36 -8.84
N VAL A 55 4.49 0.86 -9.27
CA VAL A 55 3.64 1.74 -8.46
C VAL A 55 2.44 0.95 -7.99
N ILE A 56 2.21 0.99 -6.68
CA ILE A 56 1.06 0.37 -6.02
C ILE A 56 0.16 1.51 -5.54
N PRO A 57 -1.09 1.59 -6.01
CA PRO A 57 -1.98 2.68 -5.67
C PRO A 57 -2.38 2.62 -4.18
N ALA A 58 -2.66 3.79 -3.59
CA ALA A 58 -3.06 3.88 -2.19
C ALA A 58 -4.29 3.02 -1.85
N THR A 59 -5.21 2.83 -2.79
CA THR A 59 -6.41 1.99 -2.66
C THR A 59 -6.10 0.49 -2.47
N ASP A 60 -4.94 0.05 -2.93
CA ASP A 60 -4.49 -1.33 -2.75
C ASP A 60 -3.72 -1.52 -1.44
N LEU A 61 -3.20 -0.42 -0.90
CA LEU A 61 -2.38 -0.40 0.32
C LEU A 61 -3.17 0.01 1.57
N THR A 62 -4.27 0.71 1.40
CA THR A 62 -5.06 1.29 2.48
C THR A 62 -6.51 0.88 2.39
N LYS A 63 -7.16 0.84 3.55
CA LYS A 63 -8.61 0.69 3.65
C LYS A 63 -9.16 1.84 4.47
N SER A 64 -10.22 2.46 4.00
CA SER A 64 -10.98 3.40 4.81
C SER A 64 -11.88 2.62 5.78
N PRO A 65 -12.22 3.18 6.96
CA PRO A 65 -13.20 2.59 7.85
C PRO A 65 -14.56 2.35 7.17
N GLU A 66 -14.94 3.19 6.20
CA GLU A 66 -16.14 3.02 5.38
C GLU A 66 -16.06 1.82 4.41
N GLU A 67 -14.88 1.53 3.85
CA GLU A 67 -14.66 0.36 2.98
C GLU A 67 -14.58 -0.93 3.80
N ALA A 68 -14.00 -0.87 5.01
CA ALA A 68 -14.02 -2.00 5.95
C ALA A 68 -15.43 -2.37 6.42
N ALA A 69 -16.38 -1.44 6.35
CA ALA A 69 -17.78 -1.65 6.71
C ALA A 69 -18.66 -2.20 5.55
N LYS A 70 -18.13 -2.27 4.31
CA LYS A 70 -18.87 -2.80 3.16
C LYS A 70 -18.69 -4.33 3.06
N PRO A 71 -19.76 -5.12 2.88
CA PRO A 71 -19.71 -6.59 2.90
C PRO A 71 -19.00 -7.25 1.71
N GLU A 72 -18.47 -6.48 0.76
CA GLU A 72 -17.76 -6.96 -0.44
C GLU A 72 -16.34 -6.39 -0.55
N ALA A 73 -15.55 -6.41 0.53
CA ALA A 73 -14.10 -6.18 0.45
C ALA A 73 -13.40 -7.44 -0.12
N GLY A 74 -13.83 -7.84 -1.32
CA GLY A 74 -13.32 -8.94 -2.11
C GLY A 74 -11.85 -8.72 -2.46
N ASN A 75 -11.08 -9.75 -2.19
CA ASN A 75 -9.64 -9.87 -2.39
C ASN A 75 -9.27 -9.91 -3.89
N ASP A 76 -9.35 -8.78 -4.59
CA ASP A 76 -8.90 -8.64 -5.99
C ASP A 76 -7.53 -7.96 -6.05
N ILE A 77 -6.47 -8.73 -5.76
CA ILE A 77 -5.08 -8.30 -5.89
C ILE A 77 -4.52 -8.94 -7.17
N ASN A 78 -4.70 -8.27 -8.30
CA ASN A 78 -4.00 -8.54 -9.55
C ASN A 78 -2.72 -7.70 -9.60
N THR A 79 -1.59 -8.26 -9.17
CA THR A 79 -0.25 -7.71 -9.48
C THR A 79 0.29 -8.34 -10.76
N PRO A 80 0.89 -7.57 -11.70
CA PRO A 80 1.42 -8.12 -12.95
C PRO A 80 2.63 -9.04 -12.72
N ALA A 81 2.79 -10.00 -13.65
CA ALA A 81 3.76 -11.09 -13.66
C ALA A 81 5.24 -10.67 -13.73
#